data_AF-A0A096F653-F1
#
_entry.id   AF-A0A096F653-F1
#
_cell.length_a   1.000
_cell.length_b   1.000
_cell.length_c   1.000
_cell.angle_alpha   90.00
_cell.angle_beta   90.00
_cell.angle_gamma   90.00
#
_symmetry.space_group_name_H-M   'P 1'
#
loop_
_entity.id
_entity.type
_entity.pdbx_description
1 polymer ?
#
loop_
_entity_poly.entity_id
_entity_poly.type
_entity_poly.pdbx_seq_one_letter_code
_entity_poly.pdbx_strand_id
1 'polypeptide(L)' 'MSMSAPHEIYVRHTSKDGSSYVQEHRVWDADRFMAARRDDVAKEGGKSAVQQLTREQFLAQKK' A
#
# COMPACT_ATOMS: atom_id res chain seq x y z
N MET A 1 12.49 6.73 21.55
CA MET A 1 11.83 6.31 20.29
C MET A 1 12.59 6.98 19.15
N SER A 2 13.48 6.28 18.45
CA SER A 2 14.16 6.85 17.28
C SER A 2 13.11 7.06 16.20
N MET A 3 12.85 8.32 15.84
CA MET A 3 12.04 8.65 14.67
C MET A 3 12.86 8.26 13.44
N SER A 4 12.58 7.07 12.89
CA SER A 4 13.14 6.64 11.61
C SER A 4 12.86 7.70 10.56
N ALA A 5 13.84 8.04 9.71
CA ALA A 5 13.61 8.98 8.61
C ALA A 5 12.40 8.54 7.76
N PRO A 6 11.65 9.45 7.14
CA PRO A 6 10.51 9.07 6.32
C PRO A 6 11.00 8.36 5.05
N HIS A 7 10.55 7.11 4.86
CA HIS A 7 10.89 6.26 3.72
C HIS A 7 9.73 6.18 2.73
N GLU A 8 10.07 5.97 1.46
CA GLU A 8 9.09 5.78 0.39
C GLU A 8 8.67 4.32 0.32
N ILE A 9 7.36 4.10 0.23
CA ILE A 9 6.76 2.80 -0.03
C ILE A 9 5.82 2.89 -1.21
N TYR A 10 5.69 1.79 -1.92
CA TYR A 10 4.80 1.67 -3.06
C TYR A 10 3.74 0.65 -2.73
N VAL A 11 2.48 1.00 -2.96
CA VAL A 11 1.35 0.17 -2.55
C VAL A 11 0.38 0.02 -3.71
N ARG A 12 -0.02 -1.22 -3.95
CA ARG A 12 -1.13 -1.54 -4.84
C ARG A 12 -2.39 -1.70 -3.99
N HIS A 13 -3.38 -0.91 -4.33
CA HIS A 13 -4.72 -1.00 -3.77
C HIS A 13 -5.61 -1.70 -4.79
N THR A 14 -6.32 -2.71 -4.34
CA THR A 14 -7.38 -3.37 -5.10
C THR A 14 -8.69 -3.05 -4.39
N SER A 15 -9.63 -2.49 -5.12
CA SER A 15 -10.97 -2.17 -4.65
C SER A 15 -11.86 -3.40 -4.71
N LYS A 16 -12.99 -3.37 -4.00
CA LYS A 16 -13.99 -4.46 -3.97
C LYS A 16 -14.53 -4.86 -5.35
N ASP A 17 -14.51 -3.94 -6.32
CA ASP A 17 -14.96 -4.15 -7.70
C ASP A 17 -13.91 -4.87 -8.57
N GLY A 18 -12.71 -5.10 -8.03
CA GLY A 18 -11.57 -5.70 -8.73
C GLY A 18 -10.72 -4.70 -9.52
N SER A 19 -11.06 -3.41 -9.50
CA SER A 19 -10.16 -2.38 -10.00
C SER A 19 -8.93 -2.29 -9.10
N SER A 20 -7.76 -2.08 -9.68
CA SER A 20 -6.54 -1.90 -8.90
C SER A 20 -5.75 -0.71 -9.37
N TYR A 21 -5.21 0.05 -8.43
CA TYR A 21 -4.33 1.18 -8.71
C TYR A 21 -3.07 1.10 -7.84
N VAL A 22 -2.00 1.71 -8.29
CA VAL A 22 -0.75 1.82 -7.54
C VAL A 22 -0.53 3.24 -7.06
N GLN A 23 -0.03 3.38 -5.84
CA GLN A 23 0.26 4.67 -5.23
C GLN A 23 1.59 4.65 -4.48
N GLU A 24 2.29 5.78 -4.53
CA GLU A 24 3.53 6.03 -3.77
C GLU A 24 3.18 6.80 -2.50
N HIS A 25 3.74 6.37 -1.37
CA HIS A 25 3.56 7.02 -0.07
C HIS A 25 4.91 7.24 0.61
N ARG A 26 5.05 8.39 1.28
CA ARG A 26 6.18 8.67 2.14
C ARG A 26 5.75 8.56 3.59
N VAL A 27 6.28 7.57 4.30
CA VAL A 27 5.83 7.17 5.64
C VAL A 27 7.01 7.07 6.61
N TRP A 28 6.74 7.34 7.88
CA TRP A 28 7.71 7.17 8.95
C TRP A 28 7.84 5.70 9.37
N ASP A 29 6.75 4.95 9.23
CA ASP A 29 6.62 3.54 9.60
C ASP A 29 5.76 2.82 8.55
N ALA A 30 6.42 1.99 7.74
CA ALA A 30 5.79 1.23 6.67
C ALA A 30 4.91 0.10 7.21
N ASP A 31 5.35 -0.58 8.27
CA ASP A 31 4.63 -1.71 8.85
C ASP A 31 3.31 -1.24 9.46
N ARG A 32 3.35 -0.12 10.20
CA ARG A 32 2.14 0.49 10.76
C ARG A 32 1.18 0.99 9.67
N PHE A 33 1.71 1.57 8.60
CA PHE A 33 0.88 1.97 7.45
C PHE A 33 0.21 0.76 6.79
N MET A 34 0.97 -0.28 6.50
CA MET A 34 0.45 -1.49 5.85
C MET A 34 -0.53 -2.25 6.74
N ALA A 35 -0.30 -2.29 8.06
CA ALA A 35 -1.24 -2.86 9.02
C ALA A 35 -2.59 -2.12 8.99
N ALA A 36 -2.57 -0.79 9.06
CA ALA A 36 -3.80 0.01 8.98
C ALA A 36 -4.56 -0.23 7.66
N ARG A 37 -3.85 -0.33 6.53
CA ARG A 37 -4.49 -0.62 5.23
C ARG A 37 -5.06 -2.03 5.14
N ARG A 38 -4.41 -3.02 5.75
CA ARG A 38 -4.95 -4.39 5.83
C ARG A 38 -6.21 -4.44 6.67
N ASP A 39 -6.26 -3.70 7.77
CA ASP A 39 -7.46 -3.58 8.60
C ASP A 39 -8.61 -2.89 7.84
N ASP A 40 -8.31 -1.83 7.07
CA ASP A 40 -9.30 -1.16 6.22
C ASP A 40 -9.88 -2.13 5.16
N VAL A 41 -9.01 -2.88 4.49
CA VAL A 41 -9.40 -3.92 3.52
C VAL A 41 -10.24 -5.02 4.18
N ALA A 42 -9.87 -5.47 5.37
CA ALA A 42 -10.62 -6.48 6.11
C ALA A 42 -12.02 -6.00 6.49
N LYS A 43 -12.19 -4.69 6.76
CA LYS A 43 -13.49 -4.07 7.03
C LYS A 43 -14.34 -3.88 5.76
N GLU A 44 -13.71 -3.57 4.63
CA GLU A 44 -14.42 -3.43 3.34
C GLU A 44 -14.98 -4.77 2.84
N GLY A 45 -14.22 -5.85 3.00
CA GLY A 45 -14.59 -7.18 2.52
C GLY A 45 -14.57 -7.32 0.98
N GLY A 46 -14.99 -8.49 0.49
CA GLY A 46 -15.02 -8.77 -0.95
C GLY A 46 -13.63 -9.04 -1.56
N LYS A 47 -13.35 -8.45 -2.72
CA LYS A 47 -12.06 -8.59 -3.44
C LYS A 47 -11.03 -7.52 -3.08
N SER A 48 -11.34 -6.66 -2.10
CA SER A 48 -10.40 -5.63 -1.67
C SER A 48 -9.10 -6.28 -1.21
N ALA A 49 -7.96 -5.73 -1.64
CA ALA A 49 -6.64 -6.24 -1.30
C ALA A 49 -5.64 -5.09 -1.27
N VAL A 50 -4.66 -5.17 -0.36
CA VAL A 50 -3.54 -4.23 -0.32
C VAL A 50 -2.23 -5.00 -0.36
N GLN A 51 -1.35 -4.60 -1.26
CA GLN A 51 -0.05 -5.23 -1.46
C GLN A 51 1.05 -4.18 -1.52
N GLN A 52 2.12 -4.38 -0.76
CA GLN A 52 3.32 -3.57 -0.90
C GLN A 52 4.10 -4.04 -2.13
N LEU A 53 4.50 -3.09 -2.95
CA LEU A 53 5.29 -3.30 -4.16
C LEU A 53 6.73 -2.83 -3.94
N THR A 54 7.63 -3.39 -4.74
CA THR A 54 8.95 -2.79 -4.94
C THR A 54 8.86 -1.59 -5.88
N ARG A 55 9.88 -0.72 -5.85
CA ARG A 55 9.99 0.42 -6.78
C ARG A 55 9.90 0.01 -8.24
N GLU A 56 10.51 -1.12 -8.60
CA GLU A 56 10.51 -1.64 -9.97
C GLU A 56 9.10 -2.08 -10.41
N GLN A 57 8.38 -2.77 -9.53
CA GLN A 57 7.00 -3.20 -9.78
C GLN A 57 6.05 -2.00 -9.91
N PHE A 58 6.27 -0.94 -9.12
CA PHE A 58 5.51 0.30 -9.22
C PHE A 58 5.73 0.99 -10.56
N LEU A 59 6.99 1.13 -11.00
CA LEU A 59 7.32 1.74 -12.29
C LEU A 59 6.78 0.93 -13.47
N ALA A 60 6.77 -0.40 -13.37
CA ALA A 60 6.19 -1.27 -14.39
C ALA A 60 4.67 -1.10 -14.54
N GLN A 61 3.96 -0.83 -13.45
CA GLN A 61 2.49 -0.64 -13.45
C GLN A 61 2.06 0.81 -13.73
N LYS A 62 2.97 1.78 -13.61
CA LYS A 62 2.69 3.21 -13.85
C LYS A 62 2.69 3.59 -15.35
N LYS A 63 2.95 2.65 -16.27
CA LYS A 63 2.92 2.84 -17.72
C LYS A 63 1.51 2.80 -18.27
#